data_AF-A0A1M4NB89-F1
#
_entry.id   AF-A0A1M4NB89-F1
#
_cell.length_a   1.000
_cell.length_b   1.000
_cell.length_c   1.000
_cell.angle_alpha   90.00
_cell.angle_beta   90.00
_cell.angle_gamma   90.00
#
_symmetry.space_group_name_H-M   'P 1'
#
loop_
_entity.id
_entity.type
_entity.pdbx_description
1 polymer ?
#
loop_
_entity_poly.entity_id
_entity_poly.type
_entity_poly.pdbx_seq_one_letter_code
_entity_poly.pdbx_strand_id
1 'polypeptide(L)'
;MKKLKNISLLLTLVIFLSNFNLIPVKAIENSDKLNNNKEEVTELIPVILKEPSEVDTEGDYIPTSIKVKKASSIYNKGLFKATVLPEKYDLRNYGYVTAVRDQGSIGDCWTFATYGSLESTIKKLSGEDYDFSEIHMAVYNGEVNPDDGGNNHIATAYLVSGKGPILEKEAPYPNPAVVSNINVRADLKPQYRVKDIIFLPSRENALDNTEIKNAIVTYGAVSSSYYDSGTYSKLNGQVSYYNKDIRTPNHAITIVG
;
A
#
# COMPACT_ATOMS: atom_id res chain seq x y z
N MET A 1 -8.70 41.38 17.40
CA MET A 1 -7.83 40.17 17.47
C MET A 1 -8.35 39.14 16.48
N LYS A 2 -7.58 38.74 15.46
CA LYS A 2 -7.86 37.51 14.70
C LYS A 2 -7.02 36.39 15.32
N LYS A 3 -7.64 35.29 15.75
CA LYS A 3 -6.88 34.07 16.07
C LYS A 3 -6.41 33.44 14.76
N LEU A 4 -5.11 33.30 14.58
CA LEU A 4 -4.61 32.30 13.62
C LEU A 4 -5.02 30.93 14.18
N LYS A 5 -5.66 30.10 13.36
CA LYS A 5 -5.69 28.66 13.62
C LYS A 5 -4.34 28.12 13.16
N ASN A 6 -3.65 27.37 14.02
CA ASN A 6 -2.49 26.61 13.59
C ASN A 6 -2.97 25.54 12.61
N ILE A 7 -2.46 25.57 11.38
CA ILE A 7 -2.70 24.50 10.40
C ILE A 7 -1.78 23.35 10.82
N SER A 8 -2.36 22.32 11.45
CA SER A 8 -1.65 21.08 11.74
C SER A 8 -1.51 20.30 10.44
N LEU A 9 -0.34 20.39 9.83
CA LEU A 9 -0.10 19.89 8.48
C LEU A 9 0.14 18.37 8.52
N LEU A 10 -0.83 17.59 8.07
CA LEU A 10 -0.79 16.14 8.15
C LEU A 10 0.13 15.53 7.08
N LEU A 11 0.91 14.52 7.47
CA LEU A 11 1.67 13.67 6.56
C LEU A 11 1.00 12.31 6.44
N THR A 12 0.97 11.78 5.22
CA THR A 12 0.51 10.41 4.93
C THR A 12 1.27 9.89 3.72
N LEU A 13 1.55 8.60 3.76
CA LEU A 13 2.43 7.90 2.84
C LEU A 13 1.88 6.47 2.68
N VAL A 14 2.09 5.83 1.53
CA VAL A 14 1.78 4.40 1.34
C VAL A 14 3.05 3.67 0.95
N ILE A 15 3.25 2.46 1.48
CA ILE A 15 4.48 1.68 1.24
C ILE A 15 4.15 0.28 0.72
N PHE A 16 4.47 0.08 -0.55
CA PHE A 16 4.46 -1.20 -1.25
C PHE A 16 5.87 -1.77 -1.40
N LEU A 17 5.98 -3.02 -1.84
CA LEU A 17 7.21 -3.63 -2.36
C LEU A 17 7.18 -3.74 -3.90
N SER A 18 8.18 -3.16 -4.56
CA SER A 18 8.46 -3.41 -5.99
C SER A 18 9.15 -4.76 -6.20
N ASN A 19 8.33 -5.78 -6.43
CA ASN A 19 8.16 -6.33 -7.78
C ASN A 19 6.98 -7.29 -7.75
N PHE A 20 5.83 -6.91 -8.30
CA PHE A 20 4.82 -7.91 -8.69
C PHE A 20 4.20 -7.58 -10.04
N ASN A 21 4.92 -7.99 -11.09
CA ASN A 21 4.26 -8.42 -12.32
C ASN A 21 3.48 -9.70 -12.02
N LEU A 22 2.25 -9.58 -11.50
CA LEU A 22 1.26 -10.62 -11.70
C LEU A 22 0.89 -10.58 -13.18
N ILE A 23 1.43 -11.53 -13.95
CA ILE A 23 1.27 -11.61 -15.40
C ILE A 23 -0.17 -12.08 -15.70
N PRO A 24 -1.05 -11.25 -16.32
CA PRO A 24 -2.28 -11.75 -16.90
C PRO A 24 -1.93 -12.73 -18.02
N VAL A 25 -2.64 -13.86 -18.11
CA VAL A 25 -2.18 -15.01 -18.91
C VAL A 25 -2.33 -14.75 -20.42
N LYS A 26 -1.22 -14.26 -21.00
CA LYS A 26 -0.83 -14.20 -22.43
C LYS A 26 -1.62 -13.26 -23.37
N ALA A 27 -0.91 -12.24 -23.82
CA ALA A 27 -0.72 -11.96 -25.25
C ALA A 27 0.75 -11.59 -25.53
N ILE A 28 1.14 -11.51 -26.81
CA ILE A 28 2.53 -11.42 -27.33
C ILE A 28 2.46 -10.57 -28.61
N GLU A 29 3.40 -9.71 -29.00
CA GLU A 29 4.80 -9.44 -28.56
C GLU A 29 4.92 -7.96 -28.05
N ASN A 30 5.92 -7.09 -28.24
CA ASN A 30 7.21 -7.07 -28.99
C ASN A 30 8.34 -6.38 -28.16
N SER A 31 9.22 -5.57 -28.76
CA SER A 31 10.56 -5.24 -28.22
C SER A 31 10.99 -3.76 -28.26
N ASP A 32 11.91 -3.43 -27.35
CA ASP A 32 12.99 -2.42 -27.38
C ASP A 32 12.81 -1.04 -28.05
N LYS A 33 12.86 0.02 -27.21
CA LYS A 33 14.08 0.87 -27.02
C LYS A 33 13.81 2.07 -26.10
N LEU A 34 14.76 2.41 -25.23
CA LEU A 34 14.95 3.79 -24.77
C LEU A 34 16.43 4.09 -24.48
N ASN A 35 16.83 5.35 -24.67
CA ASN A 35 18.23 5.79 -24.62
C ASN A 35 18.70 6.18 -23.21
N ASN A 36 20.02 6.27 -23.06
CA ASN A 36 20.65 6.91 -21.90
C ASN A 36 20.35 8.41 -21.85
N ASN A 37 20.11 8.92 -20.65
CA ASN A 37 20.58 10.24 -20.21
C ASN A 37 20.78 10.24 -18.68
N LYS A 38 21.56 11.19 -18.17
CA LYS A 38 21.79 11.38 -16.73
C LYS A 38 20.86 12.46 -16.21
N GLU A 39 20.23 12.21 -15.06
CA GLU A 39 19.46 13.22 -14.32
C GLU A 39 19.89 13.22 -12.84
N GLU A 40 19.50 14.29 -12.15
CA GLU A 40 20.11 14.76 -10.91
C GLU A 40 19.45 14.15 -9.66
N VAL A 41 20.22 13.98 -8.58
CA VAL A 41 19.74 13.28 -7.37
C VAL A 41 19.13 14.28 -6.38
N THR A 42 17.80 14.26 -6.26
CA THR A 42 17.07 14.98 -5.21
C THR A 42 16.96 14.15 -3.93
N GLU A 43 17.04 14.82 -2.77
CA GLU A 43 16.75 14.18 -1.48
C GLU A 43 15.26 13.89 -1.34
N LEU A 44 14.90 12.73 -0.78
CA LEU A 44 13.51 12.33 -0.56
C LEU A 44 12.95 13.02 0.69
N ILE A 45 12.51 14.26 0.52
CA ILE A 45 11.68 14.99 1.48
C ILE A 45 10.29 14.32 1.51
N PRO A 46 9.78 13.88 2.67
CA PRO A 46 8.42 13.32 2.76
C PRO A 46 7.38 14.41 2.49
N VAL A 47 6.46 14.14 1.58
CA VAL A 47 5.53 15.13 1.02
C VAL A 47 4.25 15.25 1.85
N ILE A 48 3.65 16.44 1.75
CA ILE A 48 2.52 16.95 2.53
C ILE A 48 1.18 16.50 1.93
N LEU A 49 0.25 15.99 2.75
CA LEU A 49 -1.15 15.89 2.34
C LEU A 49 -1.82 17.26 2.32
N LYS A 50 -2.82 17.39 1.47
CA LYS A 50 -3.69 18.55 1.35
C LYS A 50 -5.15 18.11 1.40
N GLU A 51 -5.97 18.89 2.08
CA GLU A 51 -7.43 18.74 2.09
C GLU A 51 -8.00 18.71 0.67
N PRO A 52 -9.12 18.00 0.40
CA PRO A 52 -9.77 17.99 -0.92
C PRO A 52 -10.09 19.38 -1.48
N SER A 53 -10.28 20.39 -0.62
CA SER A 53 -10.51 21.79 -1.00
C SER A 53 -9.24 22.56 -1.44
N GLU A 54 -8.06 21.97 -1.36
CA GLU A 54 -6.77 22.56 -1.77
C GLU A 54 -6.15 21.84 -2.99
N VAL A 55 -6.92 21.00 -3.69
CA VAL A 55 -6.46 20.21 -4.85
C VAL A 55 -7.11 20.75 -6.12
N ASP A 56 -6.28 20.96 -7.14
CA ASP A 56 -6.70 21.36 -8.48
C ASP A 56 -7.63 20.31 -9.11
N THR A 57 -8.75 20.75 -9.64
CA THR A 57 -9.80 19.90 -10.23
C THR A 57 -9.58 19.58 -11.71
N GLU A 58 -8.64 20.24 -12.40
CA GLU A 58 -8.51 20.14 -13.86
C GLU A 58 -7.80 18.85 -14.36
N GLY A 59 -7.36 17.99 -13.44
CA GLY A 59 -6.94 16.61 -13.75
C GLY A 59 -5.45 16.43 -14.09
N ASP A 60 -4.74 17.50 -14.45
CA ASP A 60 -3.34 17.49 -14.92
C ASP A 60 -2.28 16.98 -13.93
N TYR A 61 -2.64 16.68 -12.67
CA TYR A 61 -1.71 16.07 -11.71
C TYR A 61 -1.47 14.59 -12.02
N ILE A 62 -0.45 14.35 -12.87
CA ILE A 62 0.23 13.05 -13.02
C ILE A 62 1.24 12.92 -11.87
N PRO A 63 1.12 11.92 -10.97
CA PRO A 63 2.12 11.69 -9.93
C PRO A 63 3.44 11.19 -10.54
N THR A 64 4.56 11.71 -10.06
CA THR A 64 5.88 11.21 -10.44
C THR A 64 6.09 9.79 -9.93
N SER A 65 6.10 8.80 -10.82
CA SER A 65 6.34 7.39 -10.44
C SER A 65 7.79 7.15 -10.00
N ILE A 66 8.08 7.35 -8.71
CA ILE A 66 9.41 7.15 -8.11
C ILE A 66 9.74 5.64 -8.08
N LYS A 67 10.24 5.14 -9.21
CA LYS A 67 10.85 3.81 -9.32
C LYS A 67 12.18 3.81 -8.58
N VAL A 68 12.16 3.46 -7.29
CA VAL A 68 13.37 3.32 -6.46
C VAL A 68 14.29 2.28 -7.10
N LYS A 69 15.36 2.74 -7.74
CA LYS A 69 16.47 1.86 -8.13
C LYS A 69 17.14 1.38 -6.85
N LYS A 70 17.11 0.06 -6.63
CA LYS A 70 17.90 -0.62 -5.60
C LYS A 70 19.35 -0.11 -5.64
N ALA A 71 19.86 0.30 -4.49
CA ALA A 71 21.22 0.82 -4.36
C ALA A 71 22.24 -0.20 -4.89
N SER A 72 23.08 0.22 -5.84
CA SER A 72 24.25 -0.56 -6.22
C SER A 72 25.28 -0.49 -5.08
N SER A 73 26.01 -1.57 -4.83
CA SER A 73 26.74 -1.85 -3.57
C SER A 73 27.90 -0.90 -3.20
N ILE A 74 28.06 0.21 -3.91
CA ILE A 74 29.10 1.23 -3.72
C ILE A 74 28.51 2.65 -3.56
N TYR A 75 27.25 2.90 -3.95
CA TYR A 75 26.62 4.22 -3.82
C TYR A 75 25.25 4.18 -3.13
N ASN A 76 25.10 5.10 -2.19
CA ASN A 76 23.97 5.31 -1.29
C ASN A 76 23.74 4.18 -0.27
N LYS A 77 23.84 4.56 1.03
CA LYS A 77 23.05 3.92 2.08
C LYS A 77 21.57 3.98 1.67
N GLY A 78 20.76 3.01 2.11
CA GLY A 78 19.36 2.85 1.67
C GLY A 78 18.47 4.06 1.95
N LEU A 79 17.18 3.92 1.63
CA LEU A 79 16.13 4.95 1.78
C LEU A 79 16.03 5.56 3.20
N PHE A 80 16.66 4.91 4.17
CA PHE A 80 16.51 5.15 5.58
C PHE A 80 17.87 5.46 6.21
N LYS A 81 17.90 6.51 7.04
CA LYS A 81 19.06 6.88 7.85
C LYS A 81 19.45 5.68 8.73
N ALA A 82 20.72 5.28 8.70
CA ALA A 82 21.20 4.07 9.36
C ALA A 82 21.06 4.14 10.90
N THR A 83 19.90 3.73 11.39
CA THR A 83 19.59 3.50 12.81
C THR A 83 19.83 2.04 13.16
N VAL A 84 20.12 1.77 14.43
CA VAL A 84 20.09 0.39 14.95
C VAL A 84 18.63 0.01 15.09
N LEU A 85 18.15 -0.88 14.21
CA LEU A 85 16.81 -1.43 14.29
C LEU A 85 16.67 -2.31 15.54
N PRO A 86 15.50 -2.29 16.23
CA PRO A 86 15.25 -3.19 17.35
C PRO A 86 15.14 -4.65 16.87
N GLU A 87 15.49 -5.61 17.74
CA GLU A 87 15.38 -7.04 17.43
C GLU A 87 13.93 -7.48 17.15
N LYS A 88 12.97 -6.81 17.79
CA LYS A 88 11.53 -7.02 17.65
C LYS A 88 10.82 -5.67 17.60
N TYR A 89 9.84 -5.55 16.73
CA TYR A 89 8.93 -4.43 16.65
C TYR A 89 7.55 -4.96 16.27
N ASP A 90 6.49 -4.26 16.69
CA ASP A 90 5.11 -4.64 16.38
C ASP A 90 4.25 -3.39 16.50
N LEU A 91 3.68 -2.94 15.38
CA LEU A 91 2.86 -1.72 15.32
C LEU A 91 1.61 -1.80 16.22
N ARG A 92 1.13 -3.01 16.54
CA ARG A 92 -0.03 -3.23 17.42
C ARG A 92 0.26 -2.84 18.86
N ASN A 93 1.50 -3.01 19.34
CA ASN A 93 1.92 -2.59 20.69
C ASN A 93 1.89 -1.07 20.88
N TYR A 94 1.82 -0.31 19.80
CA TYR A 94 1.72 1.15 19.78
C TYR A 94 0.34 1.67 19.32
N GLY A 95 -0.60 0.77 19.02
CA GLY A 95 -1.92 1.12 18.47
C GLY A 95 -1.93 1.57 17.01
N TYR A 96 -0.82 1.41 16.27
CA TYR A 96 -0.66 1.89 14.88
C TYR A 96 -1.20 0.89 13.82
N VAL A 97 -2.25 0.14 14.14
CA VAL A 97 -2.93 -0.78 13.21
C VAL A 97 -4.44 -0.67 13.45
N THR A 98 -5.23 -0.82 12.40
CA THR A 98 -6.70 -0.90 12.42
C THR A 98 -7.19 -2.30 12.82
N ALA A 99 -8.51 -2.49 12.89
CA ALA A 99 -9.09 -3.79 13.25
C ALA A 99 -8.90 -4.81 12.11
N VAL A 100 -8.79 -6.10 12.45
CA VAL A 100 -8.76 -7.17 11.44
C VAL A 100 -10.14 -7.27 10.78
N ARG A 101 -10.15 -7.25 9.44
CA ARG A 101 -11.33 -7.38 8.58
C ARG A 101 -11.42 -8.79 7.97
N ASP A 102 -12.52 -9.07 7.27
CA ASP A 102 -12.81 -10.34 6.60
C ASP A 102 -13.33 -10.08 5.18
N GLN A 103 -12.56 -10.52 4.17
CA GLN A 103 -12.91 -10.42 2.75
C GLN A 103 -13.94 -11.48 2.30
N GLY A 104 -14.27 -12.45 3.16
CA GLY A 104 -15.13 -13.58 2.84
C GLY A 104 -14.65 -14.37 1.63
N SER A 105 -15.48 -14.43 0.59
CA SER A 105 -15.19 -15.16 -0.65
C SER A 105 -14.77 -14.26 -1.83
N ILE A 106 -14.56 -12.96 -1.62
CA ILE A 106 -14.23 -12.02 -2.71
C ILE A 106 -12.71 -12.00 -2.92
N GLY A 107 -12.25 -12.02 -4.18
CA GLY A 107 -10.84 -12.05 -4.57
C GLY A 107 -9.99 -10.82 -4.24
N ASP A 108 -10.50 -9.87 -3.44
CA ASP A 108 -9.97 -8.50 -3.34
C ASP A 108 -8.92 -8.26 -2.25
N CYS A 109 -8.28 -9.28 -1.67
CA CYS A 109 -7.25 -9.16 -0.60
C CYS A 109 -6.17 -8.06 -0.80
N TRP A 110 -5.91 -7.65 -2.05
CA TRP A 110 -5.01 -6.56 -2.42
C TRP A 110 -5.50 -5.17 -1.98
N THR A 111 -6.81 -4.96 -1.82
CA THR A 111 -7.42 -3.75 -1.27
C THR A 111 -7.16 -3.68 0.24
N PHE A 112 -7.50 -4.73 0.99
CA PHE A 112 -7.21 -4.90 2.42
C PHE A 112 -5.73 -4.70 2.75
N ALA A 113 -4.84 -5.32 1.97
CA ALA A 113 -3.38 -5.16 2.13
C ALA A 113 -2.92 -3.72 1.89
N THR A 114 -3.54 -3.02 0.92
CA THR A 114 -3.26 -1.61 0.65
C THR A 114 -3.74 -0.71 1.79
N TYR A 115 -4.99 -0.89 2.23
CA TYR A 115 -5.59 -0.02 3.25
C TYR A 115 -4.96 -0.22 4.63
N GLY A 116 -4.66 -1.47 5.04
CA GLY A 116 -3.89 -1.71 6.26
C GLY A 116 -2.49 -1.07 6.26
N SER A 117 -1.88 -0.83 5.10
CA SER A 117 -0.64 -0.05 4.97
C SER A 117 -0.89 1.47 5.08
N LEU A 118 -1.88 1.98 4.35
CA LEU A 118 -2.27 3.40 4.35
C LEU A 118 -2.73 3.85 5.74
N GLU A 119 -3.71 3.17 6.34
CA GLU A 119 -4.28 3.47 7.65
C GLU A 119 -3.24 3.40 8.76
N SER A 120 -2.41 2.35 8.78
CA SER A 120 -1.31 2.23 9.73
C SER A 120 -0.34 3.41 9.64
N THR A 121 -0.07 3.88 8.41
CA THR A 121 0.85 5.01 8.17
C THR A 121 0.21 6.36 8.53
N ILE A 122 -1.09 6.57 8.28
CA ILE A 122 -1.83 7.72 8.84
C ILE A 122 -1.72 7.70 10.36
N LYS A 123 -2.13 6.59 10.99
CA LYS A 123 -2.24 6.44 12.44
C LYS A 123 -0.92 6.61 13.17
N LYS A 124 0.19 6.24 12.53
CA LYS A 124 1.55 6.43 13.04
C LYS A 124 2.13 7.83 12.80
N LEU A 125 1.90 8.45 11.65
CA LEU A 125 2.47 9.76 11.32
C LEU A 125 1.64 10.95 11.85
N SER A 126 0.35 10.74 12.09
CA SER A 126 -0.59 11.80 12.49
C SER A 126 -1.30 11.56 13.83
N GLY A 127 -1.50 10.30 14.22
CA GLY A 127 -2.37 9.91 15.33
C GLY A 127 -3.87 9.86 14.99
N GLU A 128 -4.27 10.16 13.75
CA GLU A 128 -5.67 10.06 13.30
C GLU A 128 -6.03 8.61 12.95
N ASP A 129 -7.30 8.24 13.15
CA ASP A 129 -7.80 6.88 12.96
C ASP A 129 -8.81 6.83 11.81
N TYR A 130 -8.54 5.99 10.82
CA TYR A 130 -9.30 5.90 9.56
C TYR A 130 -9.67 4.46 9.25
N ASP A 131 -10.79 4.32 8.55
CA ASP A 131 -11.42 3.05 8.21
C ASP A 131 -11.95 3.21 6.78
N PHE A 132 -11.22 2.68 5.79
CA PHE A 132 -11.48 2.92 4.37
C PHE A 132 -12.11 1.72 3.67
N SER A 133 -13.01 2.01 2.73
CA SER A 133 -13.75 0.99 1.98
C SER A 133 -12.85 0.22 1.02
N GLU A 134 -12.57 -1.03 1.37
CA GLU A 134 -11.95 -2.02 0.48
C GLU A 134 -12.80 -2.24 -0.78
N ILE A 135 -14.12 -2.39 -0.61
CA ILE A 135 -15.03 -2.71 -1.71
C ILE A 135 -15.16 -1.56 -2.73
N HIS A 136 -15.05 -0.29 -2.30
CA HIS A 136 -15.03 0.83 -3.26
C HIS A 136 -13.74 0.84 -4.10
N MET A 137 -12.59 0.44 -3.53
CA MET A 137 -11.38 0.24 -4.32
C MET A 137 -11.57 -0.93 -5.30
N ALA A 138 -12.12 -2.06 -4.84
CA ALA A 138 -12.37 -3.25 -5.67
C ALA A 138 -13.30 -2.93 -6.85
N VAL A 139 -14.37 -2.15 -6.66
CA VAL A 139 -15.32 -1.76 -7.72
C VAL A 139 -14.78 -0.68 -8.66
N TYR A 140 -14.18 0.39 -8.13
CA TYR A 140 -13.87 1.57 -8.95
C TYR A 140 -12.43 1.66 -9.45
N ASN A 141 -11.60 0.64 -9.23
CA ASN A 141 -10.21 0.60 -9.72
C ASN A 141 -10.11 0.94 -11.23
N GLY A 142 -10.91 0.30 -12.08
CA GLY A 142 -11.02 0.56 -13.52
C GLY A 142 -10.25 -0.40 -14.45
N GLU A 143 -9.54 -1.37 -13.90
CA GLU A 143 -8.70 -2.35 -14.63
C GLU A 143 -9.24 -3.79 -14.54
N VAL A 144 -9.83 -4.17 -13.40
CA VAL A 144 -10.30 -5.53 -13.07
C VAL A 144 -11.68 -5.51 -12.41
N ASN A 145 -12.44 -6.60 -12.50
CA ASN A 145 -13.66 -6.77 -11.68
C ASN A 145 -13.28 -7.02 -10.21
N PRO A 146 -14.17 -6.77 -9.23
CA PRO A 146 -13.85 -6.93 -7.80
C PRO A 146 -13.29 -8.29 -7.39
N ASP A 147 -13.70 -9.36 -8.09
CA ASP A 147 -13.36 -10.76 -7.74
C ASP A 147 -12.16 -11.32 -8.52
N ASP A 148 -11.69 -10.63 -9.58
CA ASP A 148 -10.65 -11.15 -10.50
C ASP A 148 -9.23 -11.19 -9.89
N GLY A 149 -9.08 -10.74 -8.64
CA GLY A 149 -7.80 -10.44 -8.02
C GLY A 149 -7.24 -9.08 -8.46
N GLY A 150 -6.06 -8.72 -7.96
CA GLY A 150 -5.45 -7.42 -8.21
C GLY A 150 -4.06 -7.27 -7.61
N ASN A 151 -3.50 -6.06 -7.65
CA ASN A 151 -2.13 -5.81 -7.22
C ASN A 151 -1.88 -4.34 -6.84
N ASN A 152 -0.70 -4.09 -6.26
CA ASN A 152 -0.26 -2.78 -5.77
C ASN A 152 -0.20 -1.67 -6.83
N HIS A 153 -0.07 -2.00 -8.12
CA HIS A 153 -0.12 -1.01 -9.21
C HIS A 153 -1.55 -0.58 -9.55
N ILE A 154 -2.52 -1.51 -9.49
CA ILE A 154 -3.96 -1.20 -9.61
C ILE A 154 -4.41 -0.35 -8.42
N ALA A 155 -4.00 -0.72 -7.20
CA ALA A 155 -4.24 0.06 -5.99
C ALA A 155 -3.62 1.46 -6.06
N THR A 156 -2.38 1.56 -6.56
CA THR A 156 -1.70 2.83 -6.84
C THR A 156 -2.54 3.69 -7.78
N ALA A 157 -2.93 3.17 -8.95
CA ALA A 157 -3.70 3.91 -9.95
C ALA A 157 -5.02 4.45 -9.38
N TYR A 158 -5.76 3.63 -8.63
CA TYR A 158 -6.97 4.05 -7.93
C TYR A 158 -6.69 5.21 -6.95
N LEU A 159 -5.74 5.06 -6.02
CA LEU A 159 -5.45 6.06 -4.98
C LEU A 159 -4.94 7.40 -5.54
N VAL A 160 -4.09 7.38 -6.58
CA VAL A 160 -3.51 8.60 -7.17
C VAL A 160 -4.41 9.29 -8.20
N SER A 161 -5.36 8.56 -8.79
CA SER A 161 -6.37 9.14 -9.69
C SER A 161 -7.36 10.07 -8.97
N GLY A 162 -7.43 10.00 -7.64
CA GLY A 162 -8.40 10.77 -6.85
C GLY A 162 -9.80 10.15 -6.85
N LYS A 163 -9.95 8.87 -7.23
CA LYS A 163 -11.19 8.09 -7.02
C LYS A 163 -11.43 7.69 -5.55
N GLY A 164 -10.45 7.95 -4.68
CA GLY A 164 -10.48 7.59 -3.26
C GLY A 164 -9.23 8.06 -2.52
N PRO A 165 -9.10 7.74 -1.22
CA PRO A 165 -9.87 6.72 -0.52
C PRO A 165 -11.26 7.20 -0.02
N ILE A 166 -12.22 6.26 0.02
CA ILE A 166 -13.59 6.43 0.54
C ILE A 166 -13.67 5.77 1.92
N LEU A 167 -14.49 6.29 2.84
CA LEU A 167 -14.67 5.66 4.15
C LEU A 167 -15.54 4.40 4.08
N GLU A 168 -15.21 3.39 4.88
CA GLU A 168 -16.00 2.17 5.04
C GLU A 168 -17.47 2.48 5.43
N LYS A 169 -17.68 3.48 6.30
CA LYS A 169 -19.04 3.94 6.66
C LYS A 169 -19.86 4.54 5.50
N GLU A 170 -19.24 4.88 4.37
CA GLU A 170 -19.89 5.47 3.19
C GLU A 170 -20.10 4.46 2.05
N ALA A 171 -19.25 3.43 1.98
CA ALA A 171 -19.37 2.28 1.10
C ALA A 171 -19.04 0.97 1.86
N PRO A 172 -19.96 0.48 2.73
CA PRO A 172 -19.65 -0.64 3.62
C PRO A 172 -19.34 -1.94 2.88
N TYR A 173 -18.39 -2.70 3.40
CA TYR A 173 -18.06 -4.02 2.91
C TYR A 173 -19.28 -4.97 3.02
N PRO A 174 -19.60 -5.74 1.98
CA PRO A 174 -20.82 -6.55 1.97
C PRO A 174 -20.80 -7.63 3.06
N ASN A 175 -21.93 -7.81 3.75
CA ASN A 175 -22.12 -8.86 4.74
C ASN A 175 -23.42 -9.65 4.45
N PRO A 176 -23.34 -10.95 4.06
CA PRO A 176 -22.11 -11.73 3.89
C PRO A 176 -21.27 -11.26 2.70
N ALA A 177 -19.95 -11.43 2.83
CA ALA A 177 -18.93 -11.02 1.88
C ALA A 177 -18.84 -12.02 0.71
N VAL A 178 -19.70 -11.82 -0.29
CA VAL A 178 -19.78 -12.61 -1.53
C VAL A 178 -20.07 -11.71 -2.73
N VAL A 179 -19.59 -12.10 -3.91
CA VAL A 179 -19.65 -11.31 -5.15
C VAL A 179 -21.07 -10.86 -5.53
N SER A 180 -22.08 -11.70 -5.27
CA SER A 180 -23.49 -11.39 -5.56
C SER A 180 -24.06 -10.21 -4.75
N ASN A 181 -23.38 -9.81 -3.68
CA ASN A 181 -23.83 -8.76 -2.75
C ASN A 181 -23.14 -7.41 -3.00
N ILE A 182 -22.25 -7.34 -4.01
CA ILE A 182 -21.50 -6.11 -4.32
C ILE A 182 -22.43 -5.09 -4.98
N ASN A 183 -22.80 -4.07 -4.20
CA ASN A 183 -23.56 -2.91 -4.66
C ASN A 183 -22.98 -1.65 -4.02
N VAL A 184 -22.15 -0.92 -4.77
CA VAL A 184 -21.50 0.31 -4.31
C VAL A 184 -21.99 1.49 -5.15
N ARG A 185 -22.19 2.64 -4.51
CA ARG A 185 -22.62 3.89 -5.16
C ARG A 185 -21.41 4.69 -5.68
N ALA A 186 -21.56 5.29 -6.86
CA ALA A 186 -20.47 5.96 -7.58
C ALA A 186 -20.23 7.42 -7.19
N ASP A 187 -21.12 8.03 -6.39
CA ASP A 187 -21.17 9.46 -6.10
C ASP A 187 -20.56 9.84 -4.73
N LEU A 188 -19.54 9.10 -4.31
CA LEU A 188 -18.87 9.28 -3.02
C LEU A 188 -17.68 10.24 -3.10
N LYS A 189 -17.31 10.80 -1.94
CA LYS A 189 -16.27 11.83 -1.84
C LYS A 189 -14.98 11.26 -1.23
N PRO A 190 -13.86 11.30 -1.98
CA PRO A 190 -12.54 10.99 -1.43
C PRO A 190 -12.23 11.84 -0.21
N GLN A 191 -11.74 11.20 0.85
CA GLN A 191 -11.23 11.91 2.03
C GLN A 191 -9.90 12.58 1.73
N TYR A 192 -9.09 11.95 0.88
CA TYR A 192 -7.77 12.40 0.46
C TYR A 192 -7.57 12.14 -1.03
N ARG A 193 -6.49 12.67 -1.61
CA ARG A 193 -5.87 12.17 -2.84
C ARG A 193 -4.43 11.80 -2.51
N VAL A 194 -4.09 10.51 -2.61
CA VAL A 194 -2.71 10.06 -2.35
C VAL A 194 -1.82 10.57 -3.48
N LYS A 195 -0.66 11.11 -3.13
CA LYS A 195 0.31 11.65 -4.11
C LYS A 195 1.56 10.81 -4.18
N ASP A 196 2.10 10.44 -3.02
CA ASP A 196 3.40 9.81 -2.88
C ASP A 196 3.27 8.40 -2.32
N ILE A 197 3.91 7.46 -3.02
CA ILE A 197 3.80 6.03 -2.80
C ILE A 197 5.20 5.44 -2.96
N ILE A 198 5.75 4.91 -1.87
CA ILE A 198 7.06 4.24 -1.89
C ILE A 198 6.87 2.82 -2.36
N PHE A 199 7.62 2.43 -3.39
CA PHE A 199 7.88 1.04 -3.71
C PHE A 199 9.29 0.67 -3.20
N LEU A 200 9.36 -0.10 -2.10
CA LEU A 200 10.60 -0.66 -1.58
C LEU A 200 11.21 -1.64 -2.60
N PRO A 201 12.54 -1.79 -2.69
CA PRO A 201 13.15 -2.76 -3.61
C PRO A 201 12.79 -4.21 -3.26
N SER A 202 12.73 -5.08 -4.26
CA SER A 202 12.56 -6.52 -4.02
C SER A 202 13.73 -7.13 -3.26
N ARG A 203 13.34 -8.04 -2.37
CA ARG A 203 14.20 -8.91 -1.56
C ARG A 203 15.03 -9.81 -2.47
N GLU A 204 16.35 -9.87 -2.26
CA GLU A 204 17.21 -10.86 -2.92
C GLU A 204 16.94 -12.30 -2.48
N ASN A 205 16.59 -12.47 -1.20
CA ASN A 205 16.53 -13.74 -0.52
C ASN A 205 15.72 -13.61 0.78
N ALA A 206 15.55 -14.71 1.53
CA ALA A 206 14.75 -14.74 2.75
C ALA A 206 15.29 -13.89 3.92
N LEU A 207 16.57 -13.50 3.89
CA LEU A 207 17.22 -12.66 4.91
C LEU A 207 17.24 -11.17 4.53
N ASP A 208 17.05 -10.84 3.25
CA ASP A 208 16.88 -9.46 2.79
C ASP A 208 15.52 -8.91 3.26
N ASN A 209 15.56 -8.17 4.36
CA ASN A 209 14.41 -7.62 5.07
C ASN A 209 14.67 -6.18 5.56
N THR A 210 15.84 -5.59 5.26
CA THR A 210 16.30 -4.34 5.86
C THR A 210 15.37 -3.18 5.56
N GLU A 211 15.02 -2.98 4.29
CA GLU A 211 14.14 -1.88 3.87
C GLU A 211 12.69 -2.06 4.35
N ILE A 212 12.23 -3.32 4.52
CA ILE A 212 10.92 -3.64 5.10
C ILE A 212 10.89 -3.24 6.59
N LYS A 213 11.90 -3.68 7.37
CA LYS A 213 12.01 -3.31 8.79
C LYS A 213 12.16 -1.82 8.98
N ASN A 214 12.96 -1.16 8.14
CA ASN A 214 13.13 0.29 8.16
C ASN A 214 11.81 1.03 7.87
N ALA A 215 11.03 0.58 6.88
CA ALA A 215 9.72 1.15 6.56
C ALA A 215 8.73 1.00 7.74
N ILE A 216 8.64 -0.20 8.31
CA ILE A 216 7.79 -0.50 9.48
C ILE A 216 8.18 0.39 10.68
N VAL A 217 9.47 0.53 10.97
CA VAL A 217 9.97 1.33 12.10
C VAL A 217 9.83 2.84 11.84
N THR A 218 9.92 3.30 10.59
CA THR A 218 9.87 4.73 10.25
C THR A 218 8.44 5.24 10.03
N TYR A 219 7.63 4.55 9.22
CA TYR A 219 6.41 5.11 8.63
C TYR A 219 5.13 4.39 9.08
N GLY A 220 5.07 3.06 8.96
CA GLY A 220 3.82 2.31 9.15
C GLY A 220 3.90 0.92 8.50
N ALA A 221 2.79 0.18 8.55
CA ALA A 221 2.76 -1.18 8.03
C ALA A 221 2.96 -1.23 6.50
N VAL A 222 3.52 -2.33 6.00
CA VAL A 222 3.92 -2.48 4.59
C VAL A 222 3.00 -3.46 3.87
N SER A 223 2.43 -3.03 2.74
CA SER A 223 1.64 -3.89 1.86
C SER A 223 2.58 -4.84 1.08
N SER A 224 2.27 -6.13 1.14
CA SER A 224 3.09 -7.22 0.58
C SER A 224 2.21 -8.40 0.15
N SER A 225 2.82 -9.46 -0.38
CA SER A 225 2.12 -10.68 -0.77
C SER A 225 2.98 -11.92 -0.59
N TYR A 226 2.33 -13.08 -0.52
CA TYR A 226 2.97 -14.39 -0.49
C TYR A 226 2.12 -15.44 -1.21
N TYR A 227 2.69 -16.61 -1.43
CA TYR A 227 1.94 -17.77 -1.85
C TYR A 227 1.36 -18.44 -0.60
N ASP A 228 0.05 -18.41 -0.44
CA ASP A 228 -0.68 -19.24 0.51
C ASP A 228 -1.12 -20.57 -0.14
N SER A 229 -1.13 -21.61 0.67
CA SER A 229 -1.57 -22.98 0.38
C SER A 229 -2.65 -23.47 1.36
N GLY A 230 -3.27 -22.55 2.15
CA GLY A 230 -4.24 -22.85 3.20
C GLY A 230 -3.67 -23.62 4.39
N THR A 231 -2.35 -23.87 4.41
CA THR A 231 -1.71 -24.82 5.32
C THR A 231 -0.75 -24.07 6.25
N TYR A 232 -1.14 -23.95 7.52
CA TYR A 232 -0.41 -23.20 8.53
C TYR A 232 -0.02 -24.09 9.71
N SER A 233 1.24 -23.98 10.15
CA SER A 233 1.71 -24.62 11.38
C SER A 233 1.15 -23.89 12.58
N LYS A 234 0.59 -24.62 13.55
CA LYS A 234 0.09 -24.08 14.81
C LYS A 234 0.90 -24.66 15.98
N LEU A 235 1.63 -23.82 16.71
CA LEU A 235 2.48 -24.23 17.82
C LEU A 235 2.45 -23.18 18.93
N ASN A 236 2.19 -23.59 20.17
CA ASN A 236 2.20 -22.72 21.36
C ASN A 236 1.35 -21.43 21.20
N GLY A 237 0.19 -21.54 20.54
CA GLY A 237 -0.71 -20.41 20.25
C GLY A 237 -0.29 -19.52 19.07
N GLN A 238 0.90 -19.72 18.52
CA GLN A 238 1.37 -19.03 17.31
C GLN A 238 0.89 -19.78 16.06
N VAL A 239 0.48 -19.02 15.05
CA VAL A 239 0.21 -19.50 13.69
C VAL A 239 1.36 -19.05 12.81
N SER A 240 1.99 -19.98 12.10
CA SER A 240 3.20 -19.71 11.31
C SER A 240 3.09 -20.32 9.93
N TYR A 241 3.47 -19.55 8.91
CA TYR A 241 3.55 -20.00 7.53
C TYR A 241 5.02 -20.19 7.11
N TYR A 242 5.30 -21.24 6.33
CA TYR A 242 6.60 -21.43 5.69
C TYR A 242 6.41 -22.17 4.37
N ASN A 243 6.65 -21.46 3.27
CA ASN A 243 6.78 -22.05 1.95
C ASN A 243 8.27 -22.21 1.61
N LYS A 244 8.70 -23.44 1.36
CA LYS A 244 10.05 -23.80 0.91
C LYS A 244 10.28 -23.69 -0.60
N ASP A 245 9.20 -23.65 -1.38
CA ASP A 245 9.24 -23.66 -2.84
C ASP A 245 9.10 -22.23 -3.39
N ILE A 246 9.86 -21.88 -4.43
CA ILE A 246 9.63 -20.60 -5.14
C ILE A 246 8.29 -20.70 -5.89
N ARG A 247 7.32 -19.88 -5.48
CA ARG A 247 5.95 -19.84 -6.02
C ARG A 247 5.53 -18.38 -6.23
N THR A 248 4.75 -18.13 -7.27
CA THR A 248 4.07 -16.84 -7.48
C THR A 248 3.09 -16.60 -6.33
N PRO A 249 3.12 -15.42 -5.67
CA PRO A 249 2.10 -15.05 -4.71
C PRO A 249 0.67 -15.05 -5.26
N ASN A 250 -0.27 -15.41 -4.40
CA ASN A 250 -1.71 -15.48 -4.67
C ASN A 250 -2.56 -14.81 -3.57
N HIS A 251 -1.95 -14.34 -2.48
CA HIS A 251 -2.63 -13.64 -1.40
C HIS A 251 -1.80 -12.43 -0.92
N ALA A 252 -2.46 -11.29 -0.74
CA ALA A 252 -1.86 -10.05 -0.29
C ALA A 252 -2.16 -9.78 1.19
N ILE A 253 -1.17 -9.26 1.93
CA ILE A 253 -1.25 -8.98 3.37
C ILE A 253 -0.50 -7.70 3.77
N THR A 254 -0.74 -7.28 5.00
CA THR A 254 -0.09 -6.15 5.65
C THR A 254 0.95 -6.65 6.66
N ILE A 255 2.23 -6.31 6.47
CA ILE A 255 3.31 -6.65 7.41
C ILE A 255 3.37 -5.58 8.52
N VAL A 256 3.16 -5.99 9.78
CA VAL A 256 3.02 -5.08 10.94
C VAL A 256 4.20 -5.11 11.94
N GLY A 257 5.17 -6.02 11.76
CA GLY A 257 6.33 -6.24 12.64
C GLY A 257 7.28 -7.30 12.09
#